data_AF-A0A7L2SF58-F1
#
_entry.id   AF-A0A7L2SF58-F1
#
_cell.length_a   1.000
_cell.length_b   1.000
_cell.length_c   1.000
_cell.angle_alpha   90.00
_cell.angle_beta   90.00
_cell.angle_gamma   90.00
#
_symmetry.space_group_name_H-M   'P 1'
#
loop_
_entity.id
_entity.type
_entity.pdbx_description
1 polymer ?
#
loop_
_entity_poly.entity_id
_entity_poly.type
_entity_poly.pdbx_seq_one_letter_code
_entity_poly.pdbx_strand_id
1 'polypeptide(L)'
;LEEAYVMKDPFTPDKDKFLFAGSHCSLRSRAVYVGTDCSLFYSKRFCLPCVKENQKAFPLEIQEDMDKRKPQQKSCKKTDTKH
;
A
#
# COMPACT_ATOMS: atom_id res chain seq x y z
N LEU A 1 11.40 2.39 11.57
CA LEU A 1 10.66 1.16 11.20
C LEU A 1 9.18 1.51 11.16
N GLU A 2 8.43 1.08 10.15
CA GLU A 2 6.97 1.31 10.07
C GLU A 2 6.22 0.19 10.82
N GLU A 3 5.12 0.52 11.48
CA GLU A 3 4.20 -0.46 12.05
C GLU A 3 3.47 -1.20 10.92
N ALA A 4 4.03 -2.34 10.51
CA ALA A 4 3.39 -3.30 9.63
C ALA A 4 3.20 -4.61 10.41
N TYR A 5 1.96 -5.07 10.51
CA TYR A 5 1.67 -6.33 11.19
C TYR A 5 1.89 -7.50 10.23
N VAL A 6 2.93 -8.29 10.49
CA VAL A 6 3.27 -9.47 9.68
C VAL A 6 2.76 -10.71 10.42
N MET A 7 1.87 -11.47 9.79
CA MET A 7 1.39 -12.75 10.32
C MET A 7 1.83 -13.87 9.36
N LYS A 8 2.21 -15.04 9.90
CA LYS A 8 2.30 -16.25 9.06
C LYS A 8 0.91 -16.53 8.50
N ASP A 9 0.80 -16.75 7.20
CA ASP A 9 -0.48 -17.02 6.56
C ASP A 9 -1.13 -18.26 7.20
N PRO A 10 -2.25 -18.13 7.95
CA PRO A 10 -2.91 -19.27 8.55
C PRO A 10 -3.76 -20.05 7.54
N PHE A 11 -3.93 -19.53 6.32
CA PHE A 11 -4.78 -20.09 5.26
C PHE A 11 -4.00 -20.85 4.20
N THR A 12 -2.68 -20.70 4.13
CA THR A 12 -1.83 -21.50 3.24
C THR A 12 -1.06 -22.56 4.02
N PRO A 13 -1.19 -23.87 3.68
CA PRO A 13 -0.47 -24.94 4.36
C PRO A 13 1.06 -24.89 4.16
N ASP A 14 1.50 -24.13 3.16
CA ASP A 14 2.90 -23.83 2.86
C ASP A 14 3.38 -22.68 3.77
N LYS A 15 4.17 -23.03 4.79
CA LYS A 15 4.47 -22.21 5.98
C LYS A 15 5.41 -21.01 5.72
N ASP A 16 5.77 -20.78 4.46
CA ASP A 16 6.75 -19.78 4.04
C ASP A 16 6.10 -18.54 3.39
N LYS A 17 4.77 -18.47 3.35
CA LYS A 17 4.04 -17.27 2.91
C LYS A 17 3.63 -16.44 4.12
N PHE A 18 4.14 -15.21 4.19
CA PHE A 18 3.69 -14.22 5.15
C PHE A 18 2.49 -13.47 4.57
N LEU A 19 1.44 -13.32 5.37
CA LEU A 19 0.40 -12.35 5.11
C LEU A 19 0.88 -11.00 5.66
N PHE A 20 1.17 -10.06 4.77
CA PHE A 20 1.34 -8.67 5.18
C PHE A 20 -0.04 -8.09 5.50
N ALA A 21 -0.39 -7.98 6.78
CA ALA A 21 -1.55 -7.20 7.15
C ALA A 21 -1.25 -5.72 6.84
N GLY A 22 -2.29 -5.02 6.39
CA GLY A 22 -2.16 -3.65 5.89
C GLY A 22 -1.51 -2.68 6.87
N SER A 23 -1.22 -1.50 6.35
CA SER A 23 -0.72 -0.32 7.06
C SER A 23 -1.75 0.81 7.00
N HIS A 24 -1.43 1.97 7.54
CA HIS A 24 -2.25 3.17 7.37
C HIS A 24 -1.61 4.17 6.40
N CYS A 25 -2.43 4.71 5.50
CA CYS A 25 -2.02 5.85 4.70
C CYS A 25 -1.82 7.08 5.59
N SER A 26 -0.68 7.73 5.50
CA SER A 26 -0.33 8.87 6.35
C SER A 26 -1.12 10.16 6.08
N LEU A 27 -1.84 10.23 4.95
CA LEU A 27 -2.65 11.41 4.59
C LEU A 27 -4.12 11.29 5.01
N ARG A 28 -4.66 10.07 5.07
CA ARG A 28 -6.09 9.83 5.34
C ARG A 28 -6.34 8.84 6.48
N SER A 29 -5.29 8.33 7.11
CA SER A 29 -5.32 7.28 8.15
C SER A 29 -6.13 6.04 7.77
N ARG A 30 -6.32 5.80 6.47
CA ARG A 30 -7.08 4.65 5.95
C ARG A 30 -6.17 3.43 5.85
N ALA A 31 -6.68 2.26 6.21
CA ALA A 31 -6.00 0.99 5.98
C ALA A 31 -5.69 0.78 4.48
N VAL A 32 -4.44 0.43 4.17
CA VAL A 32 -3.93 0.12 2.83
C VAL A 32 -3.07 -1.13 2.88
N TYR A 33 -3.23 -2.03 1.90
CA TYR A 33 -2.37 -3.20 1.81
C TYR A 33 -0.92 -2.79 1.58
N VAL A 34 -0.02 -3.46 2.27
CA VAL A 34 1.42 -3.33 2.06
C VAL A 34 1.76 -4.10 0.79
N GLY A 35 2.08 -3.37 -0.27
CA GLY A 35 2.34 -3.98 -1.57
C GLY A 35 2.51 -2.89 -2.61
N THR A 36 3.43 -3.10 -3.54
CA THR A 36 3.77 -2.12 -4.59
C THR A 36 2.54 -1.70 -5.38
N ASP A 37 1.58 -2.59 -5.59
CA ASP A 37 0.37 -2.30 -6.37
C ASP A 37 -0.71 -1.54 -5.59
N CYS A 38 -0.55 -1.38 -4.27
CA CYS A 38 -1.58 -0.83 -3.38
C CYS A 38 -1.13 0.41 -2.61
N SER A 39 0.15 0.50 -2.26
CA SER A 39 0.72 1.58 -1.47
C SER A 39 2.18 1.86 -1.85
N LEU A 40 2.64 3.06 -1.52
CA LEU A 40 4.03 3.49 -1.68
C LEU A 40 4.61 3.81 -0.31
N PHE A 41 5.80 3.30 -0.03
CA PHE A 41 6.58 3.68 1.14
C PHE A 41 7.76 4.54 0.70
N TYR A 42 7.93 5.71 1.33
CA TYR A 42 9.10 6.57 1.17
C TYR A 42 9.70 6.89 2.55
N SER A 43 9.13 7.87 3.25
CA SER A 43 9.37 8.15 4.67
C SER A 43 8.26 7.60 5.57
N LYS A 44 7.05 7.52 5.01
CA LYS A 44 5.85 6.89 5.56
C LYS A 44 5.10 6.22 4.41
N ARG A 45 4.03 5.49 4.72
CA ARG A 45 3.21 4.82 3.72
C ARG A 45 2.02 5.66 3.27
N PHE A 46 1.78 5.65 1.97
CA PHE A 46 0.72 6.41 1.32
C PHE A 46 -0.07 5.51 0.38
N CYS A 47 -1.39 5.73 0.34
CA CYS A 47 -2.27 5.11 -0.64
C CYS A 47 -1.92 5.61 -2.05
N LEU A 48 -1.95 4.76 -3.08
CA LEU A 48 -1.67 5.23 -4.46
C LEU A 48 -2.53 6.42 -4.91
N PRO A 49 -3.85 6.50 -4.59
CA PRO A 49 -4.62 7.72 -4.85
C PRO A 49 -4.01 8.97 -4.22
N CYS A 50 -3.57 8.84 -2.97
CA CYS A 50 -3.00 9.92 -2.18
C CYS A 50 -1.64 10.37 -2.76
N VAL A 51 -0.84 9.44 -3.27
CA VAL A 51 0.40 9.74 -3.98
C VAL A 51 0.12 10.50 -5.27
N LYS A 52 -0.88 10.08 -6.07
CA LYS A 52 -1.26 10.76 -7.33
C LYS A 52 -1.79 12.17 -7.09
N GLU A 53 -2.68 12.34 -6.10
CA GLU A 53 -3.24 13.65 -5.74
C GLU A 53 -2.15 14.63 -5.25
N ASN A 54 -1.06 14.12 -4.68
CA ASN A 54 0.03 14.91 -4.10
C ASN A 54 1.37 14.71 -4.83
N GLN A 55 1.37 14.27 -6.09
CA GLN A 55 2.58 13.81 -6.80
C GLN A 55 3.71 14.85 -6.76
N LYS A 56 3.36 16.13 -6.94
CA LYS A 56 4.31 17.25 -6.95
C LYS A 56 5.01 17.52 -5.60
N ALA A 57 4.48 16.99 -4.50
CA ALA A 57 5.08 17.11 -3.17
C ALA A 57 6.12 16.01 -2.88
N PHE A 58 6.22 15.00 -3.75
CA PHE A 58 7.21 13.93 -3.62
C PHE A 58 8.51 14.27 -4.37
N PRO A 59 9.66 13.69 -3.99
CA PRO A 59 10.91 13.81 -4.74
C PRO A 59 10.77 13.34 -6.20
N LEU A 60 11.61 13.85 -7.09
CA LEU A 60 11.58 13.54 -8.53
C LEU A 60 11.61 12.03 -8.82
N GLU A 61 12.39 11.27 -8.06
CA GLU A 61 12.49 9.81 -8.18
C GLU A 61 11.12 9.11 -8.05
N ILE A 62 10.30 9.58 -7.10
CA ILE A 62 8.95 9.04 -6.88
C ILE A 62 7.98 9.53 -7.95
N GLN A 63 8.14 10.77 -8.42
CA GLN A 63 7.34 11.31 -9.52
C GLN A 63 7.55 10.46 -10.78
N GLU A 64 8.80 10.17 -11.14
CA GLU A 64 9.16 9.34 -12.28
C GLU A 64 8.69 7.88 -12.13
N ASP A 65 8.76 7.29 -10.93
CA ASP A 65 8.23 5.94 -10.67
C ASP A 65 6.71 5.88 -10.90
N MET A 66 5.98 6.92 -10.47
CA MET A 66 4.53 6.99 -10.69
C MET A 66 4.15 7.11 -12.16
N ASP A 67 4.94 7.82 -12.96
CA ASP A 67 4.69 7.98 -14.40
C ASP A 67 5.00 6.69 -15.19
N LYS A 68 5.96 5.89 -14.73
CA LYS A 68 6.35 4.61 -15.35
C LYS A 68 5.38 3.47 -14.99
N ARG A 69 4.57 3.63 -13.94
CA ARG A 69 3.61 2.60 -13.52
C ARG A 69 2.44 2.49 -14.48
N LYS A 70 2.38 1.38 -15.22
CA LYS A 70 1.16 0.99 -15.95
C LYS A 70 0.02 0.76 -14.96
N PRO A 71 -1.21 1.25 -15.22
CA PRO A 71 -2.37 0.94 -14.40
C PRO A 71 -2.72 -0.54 -14.57
N GLN A 72 -2.08 -1.42 -13.80
CA GLN A 72 -2.56 -2.79 -13.66
C GLN A 72 -3.80 -2.74 -12.76
N GLN A 73 -4.96 -2.86 -13.39
CA GLN A 73 -6.26 -2.96 -12.72
C GLN A 73 -6.34 -4.28 -11.95
N LYS A 74 -5.71 -4.36 -10.78
CA LYS A 74 -6.13 -5.28 -9.73
C LYS A 74 -6.73 -4.42 -8.65
N SER A 75 -8.05 -4.42 -8.56
CA SER A 75 -8.77 -3.59 -7.60
C SER A 75 -8.29 -3.93 -6.20
N CYS A 76 -7.63 -2.98 -5.55
CA CYS A 76 -7.49 -2.94 -4.12
C CYS A 76 -8.91 -2.74 -3.55
N LYS A 77 -9.65 -3.84 -3.38
CA LYS A 77 -11.07 -3.80 -2.99
C LYS A 77 -11.14 -3.16 -1.60
N LYS A 78 -11.89 -2.07 -1.51
CA LYS A 78 -12.34 -1.50 -0.25
C LYS A 78 -13.35 -2.48 0.35
N THR A 79 -12.93 -3.37 1.24
CA THR A 79 -13.87 -3.94 2.22
C THR A 79 -13.99 -2.93 3.35
N ASP A 80 -14.89 -1.96 3.16
CA ASP A 80 -15.44 -1.17 4.26
C ASP A 80 -16.34 -2.13 5.07
N THR A 81 -15.80 -2.73 6.13
CA THR A 81 -16.60 -3.46 7.12
C THR A 81 -17.38 -2.42 7.94
N LYS A 82 -18.62 -2.16 7.51
CA LYS A 82 -19.62 -1.48 8.32
C LYS A 82 -20.04 -2.44 9.45
N HIS A 83 -19.89 -2.01 10.70
CA HIS A 83 -20.38 -2.71 11.89
C HIS A 83 -21.91 -2.79 11.90
#